data_AF-A0A520GZK6-F1
#
_entry.id   AF-A0A520GZK6-F1
#
_cell.length_a   1.000
_cell.length_b   1.000
_cell.length_c   1.000
_cell.angle_alpha   90.00
_cell.angle_beta   90.00
_cell.angle_gamma   90.00
#
_symmetry.space_group_name_H-M   'P 1'
#
loop_
_entity.id
_entity.type
_entity.pdbx_description
1 polymer ?
#
loop_
_entity_poly.entity_id
_entity_poly.type
_entity_poly.pdbx_seq_one_letter_code
_entity_poly.pdbx_strand_id
1 'polypeptide(L)'
;MDGSNQPIARVAAVHASGLHSFSKFAEPSIRLTAGLGVDGDAHAGTTVKHRSRVARDASAPNLRQVHLLHAELFDELMEAGFAVWAGDLGENVTTRGIDLLALPTGTRLHLGDPGRADESVAVVELTGLRNPCSQLDRFQRGLMAATLGRDARGGLVRKAGVMAIVLESGEVRAGDPIRIEPPPGEPRPLQPV
;
A
#
# COMPACT_ATOMS: atom_id res chain seq x y z
N MET A 1 8.64 11.65 -32.79
CA MET A 1 9.32 11.99 -31.53
C MET A 1 8.26 12.47 -30.55
N ASP A 2 7.65 11.54 -29.83
CA ASP A 2 6.92 11.83 -28.59
C ASP A 2 7.12 10.63 -27.66
N GLY A 3 8.37 10.48 -27.20
CA GLY A 3 8.64 9.64 -26.04
C GLY A 3 7.94 10.28 -24.85
N SER A 4 6.66 9.98 -24.68
CA SER A 4 5.85 10.35 -23.54
C SER A 4 6.62 9.89 -22.31
N ASN A 5 7.21 10.85 -21.60
CA ASN A 5 7.90 10.65 -20.34
C ASN A 5 6.84 10.26 -19.30
N GLN A 6 6.34 9.02 -19.37
CA GLN A 6 5.56 8.47 -18.29
C GLN A 6 6.48 8.43 -17.07
N PRO A 7 6.06 9.00 -15.93
CA PRO A 7 6.87 8.95 -14.72
C PRO A 7 7.13 7.48 -14.39
N ILE A 8 8.40 7.11 -14.26
CA ILE A 8 8.79 5.75 -13.90
C ILE A 8 8.20 5.44 -12.52
N ALA A 9 7.40 4.38 -12.44
CA ALA A 9 6.81 3.90 -11.20
C ALA A 9 7.91 3.60 -10.19
N ARG A 10 7.81 4.19 -8.99
CA ARG A 10 8.84 4.07 -7.96
C ARG A 10 8.27 4.09 -6.56
N VAL A 11 9.06 3.61 -5.62
CA VAL A 11 8.86 3.81 -4.19
C VAL A 11 9.26 5.24 -3.85
N ALA A 12 8.32 6.04 -3.36
CA ALA A 12 8.56 7.41 -2.92
C ALA A 12 9.11 7.45 -1.50
N ALA A 13 8.57 6.62 -0.61
CA ALA A 13 8.97 6.51 0.79
C ALA A 13 8.55 5.15 1.37
N VAL A 14 9.20 4.74 2.45
CA VAL A 14 8.87 3.53 3.20
C VAL A 14 8.71 3.84 4.68
N HIS A 15 7.84 3.08 5.35
CA HIS A 15 7.46 3.34 6.73
C HIS A 15 7.21 2.05 7.50
N ALA A 16 7.57 2.05 8.77
CA ALA A 16 7.27 0.96 9.70
C ALA A 16 6.86 1.53 11.07
N SER A 17 6.16 0.71 11.86
CA SER A 17 5.96 0.98 13.28
C SER A 17 5.76 -0.31 14.04
N GLY A 18 6.57 -0.55 15.06
CA GLY A 18 6.36 -1.65 16.02
C GLY A 18 5.19 -1.43 16.97
N LEU A 19 4.60 -0.23 16.97
CA LEU A 19 3.42 0.09 17.76
C LEU A 19 2.15 -0.08 16.91
N HIS A 20 1.04 -0.48 17.55
CA HIS A 20 -0.28 -0.46 16.93
C HIS A 20 -0.84 0.99 16.84
N SER A 21 -0.02 1.93 16.37
CA SER A 21 -0.38 3.31 16.09
C SER A 21 -1.09 3.43 14.74
N PHE A 22 -1.82 4.53 14.54
CA PHE A 22 -2.47 4.81 13.26
C PHE A 22 -1.43 5.15 12.16
N SER A 23 -0.51 6.06 12.48
CA SER A 23 0.55 6.51 11.59
C SER A 23 1.83 5.67 11.78
N LYS A 24 2.68 5.66 10.75
CA LYS A 24 4.00 5.03 10.74
C LYS A 24 5.10 6.06 10.53
N PHE A 25 6.31 5.74 10.94
CA PHE A 25 7.46 6.62 10.81
C PHE A 25 8.24 6.30 9.55
N ALA A 26 8.79 7.33 8.90
CA ALA A 26 9.63 7.16 7.74
C ALA A 26 10.92 6.43 8.11
N GLU A 27 11.30 5.45 7.28
CA GLU A 27 12.51 4.67 7.43
C GLU A 27 13.39 4.82 6.18
N PRO A 28 14.73 4.68 6.30
CA PRO A 28 15.62 4.63 5.13
C PRO A 28 15.34 3.41 4.24
N SER A 29 14.96 2.30 4.87
CA SER A 29 14.61 1.03 4.23
C SER A 29 13.64 0.23 5.10
N ILE A 30 12.89 -0.67 4.48
CA ILE A 30 12.12 -1.70 5.19
C ILE A 30 12.44 -3.08 4.62
N ARG A 31 12.48 -4.11 5.48
CA ARG A 31 12.56 -5.51 5.05
C ARG A 31 11.16 -6.09 4.93
N LEU A 32 10.84 -6.62 3.76
CA LEU A 32 9.64 -7.44 3.55
C LEU A 32 10.03 -8.91 3.72
N THR A 33 9.27 -9.63 4.52
CA THR A 33 9.44 -11.06 4.75
C THR A 33 8.24 -11.84 4.23
N ALA A 34 8.50 -12.79 3.33
CA ALA A 34 7.51 -13.64 2.69
C ALA A 34 6.55 -14.27 3.71
N GLY A 35 5.25 -14.13 3.45
CA GLY A 35 4.19 -14.65 4.33
C GLY A 35 4.05 -13.95 5.69
N LEU A 36 4.89 -12.96 6.02
CA LEU A 36 4.84 -12.25 7.30
C LEU A 36 4.48 -10.76 7.12
N GLY A 37 5.04 -10.06 6.14
CA GLY A 37 4.85 -8.61 5.98
C GLY A 37 6.12 -7.82 6.24
N VAL A 38 5.99 -6.64 6.85
CA VAL A 38 7.13 -5.76 7.15
C VAL A 38 7.77 -6.16 8.48
N ASP A 39 9.08 -6.42 8.48
CA ASP A 39 9.81 -6.77 9.70
C ASP A 39 9.72 -5.64 10.74
N GLY A 40 9.41 -6.02 11.99
CA GLY A 40 9.24 -5.07 13.08
C GLY A 40 7.93 -4.28 13.05
N ASP A 41 7.03 -4.51 12.08
CA ASP A 41 5.72 -3.85 12.04
C ASP A 41 4.67 -4.59 12.89
N ALA A 42 3.83 -3.82 13.58
CA ALA A 42 2.74 -4.34 14.42
C ALA A 42 1.74 -5.23 13.65
N HIS A 43 1.62 -5.06 12.34
CA HIS A 43 0.68 -5.82 11.50
C HIS A 43 1.30 -7.08 10.86
N ALA A 44 2.58 -7.36 11.14
CA ALA A 44 3.27 -8.52 10.61
C ALA A 44 2.77 -9.83 11.22
N GLY A 45 2.63 -10.86 10.37
CA GLY A 45 2.39 -12.25 10.73
C GLY A 45 1.44 -12.97 9.78
N THR A 46 1.38 -14.29 9.90
CA THR A 46 0.66 -15.20 9.00
C THR A 46 -0.86 -15.11 9.13
N THR A 47 -1.36 -14.77 10.32
CA THR A 47 -2.80 -14.61 10.62
C THR A 47 -3.19 -13.16 10.84
N VAL A 48 -4.48 -12.86 10.68
CA VAL A 48 -5.01 -11.50 10.84
C VAL A 48 -4.54 -10.87 12.15
N LYS A 49 -3.96 -9.66 12.06
CA LYS A 49 -3.50 -8.88 13.22
C LYS A 49 -4.45 -7.78 13.66
N HIS A 50 -5.36 -7.36 12.78
CA HIS A 50 -6.30 -6.28 13.10
C HIS A 50 -7.32 -6.73 14.16
N ARG A 51 -7.32 -6.06 15.33
CA ARG A 51 -8.11 -6.42 16.52
C ARG A 51 -9.58 -6.76 16.23
N SER A 52 -10.25 -5.99 15.37
CA SER A 52 -11.68 -6.22 15.05
C SER A 52 -11.94 -7.53 14.30
N ARG A 53 -10.96 -8.04 13.55
CA ARG A 53 -11.08 -9.29 12.78
C ARG A 53 -10.57 -10.49 13.55
N VAL A 54 -9.56 -10.30 14.39
CA VAL A 54 -9.13 -11.33 15.35
C VAL A 54 -10.30 -11.78 16.21
N ALA A 55 -11.15 -10.84 16.64
CA ALA A 55 -12.36 -11.14 17.40
C ALA A 55 -13.40 -11.97 16.62
N ARG A 56 -13.33 -11.99 15.28
CA ARG A 56 -14.20 -12.79 14.41
C ARG A 56 -13.60 -14.16 14.10
N ASP A 57 -12.34 -14.18 13.68
CA ASP A 57 -11.56 -15.39 13.43
C ASP A 57 -10.07 -15.06 13.47
N ALA A 58 -9.39 -15.54 14.52
CA ALA A 58 -7.95 -15.33 14.73
C ALA A 58 -7.07 -16.22 13.84
N SER A 59 -7.64 -17.25 13.19
CA SER A 59 -6.92 -18.20 12.33
C SER A 59 -6.91 -17.79 10.86
N ALA A 60 -7.75 -16.82 10.47
CA ALA A 60 -7.84 -16.35 9.10
C ALA A 60 -6.48 -15.84 8.57
N PRO A 61 -6.13 -16.11 7.29
CA PRO A 61 -4.90 -15.61 6.67
C PRO A 61 -4.80 -14.08 6.72
N ASN A 62 -3.60 -13.57 6.97
CA ASN A 62 -3.34 -12.14 6.92
C ASN A 62 -3.28 -11.64 5.46
N LEU A 63 -4.39 -11.12 4.95
CA LEU A 63 -4.41 -10.47 3.62
C LEU A 63 -3.87 -9.03 3.65
N ARG A 64 -3.37 -8.57 4.80
CA ARG A 64 -3.05 -7.17 5.10
C ARG A 64 -1.63 -7.01 5.63
N GLN A 65 -0.69 -7.75 5.04
CA GLN A 65 0.71 -7.79 5.45
C GLN A 65 1.47 -6.50 5.10
N VAL A 66 1.14 -5.89 3.94
CA VAL A 66 1.73 -4.63 3.49
C VAL A 66 0.62 -3.70 3.04
N HIS A 67 0.62 -2.46 3.51
CA HIS A 67 -0.27 -1.41 3.05
C HIS A 67 0.47 -0.47 2.09
N LEU A 68 -0.08 -0.24 0.90
CA LEU A 68 0.51 0.65 -0.10
C LEU A 68 -0.44 1.81 -0.41
N LEU A 69 0.10 3.03 -0.44
CA LEU A 69 -0.60 4.24 -0.86
C LEU A 69 0.14 4.90 -2.03
N HIS A 70 -0.58 5.63 -2.86
CA HIS A 70 -0.03 6.39 -3.97
C HIS A 70 0.14 7.84 -3.52
N ALA A 71 1.30 8.44 -3.78
CA ALA A 71 1.64 9.78 -3.34
C ALA A 71 0.70 10.84 -3.92
N GLU A 72 0.10 10.56 -5.07
CA GLU A 72 -0.88 11.42 -5.71
C GLU A 72 -2.13 11.62 -4.84
N LEU A 73 -2.47 10.69 -3.94
CA LEU A 73 -3.52 10.92 -2.93
C LEU A 73 -3.11 12.03 -1.95
N PHE A 74 -1.85 12.04 -1.51
CA PHE A 74 -1.39 13.05 -0.56
C PHE A 74 -1.37 14.43 -1.21
N ASP A 75 -0.97 14.53 -2.47
CA ASP A 75 -1.08 15.77 -3.25
C ASP A 75 -2.54 16.26 -3.27
N GLU A 76 -3.49 15.40 -3.63
CA GLU A 76 -4.94 15.72 -3.65
C GLU A 76 -5.46 16.16 -2.27
N LEU A 77 -5.08 15.45 -1.22
CA LEU A 77 -5.52 15.75 0.14
C LEU A 77 -4.96 17.08 0.65
N MET A 78 -3.69 17.37 0.38
CA MET A 78 -3.05 18.64 0.71
C MET A 78 -3.70 19.81 -0.03
N GLU A 79 -4.00 19.67 -1.31
CA GLU A 79 -4.76 20.66 -2.09
C GLU A 79 -6.16 20.89 -1.54
N ALA A 80 -6.81 19.84 -1.02
CA ALA A 80 -8.10 19.92 -0.35
C ALA A 80 -8.04 20.45 1.10
N GLY A 81 -6.87 20.86 1.58
CA GLY A 81 -6.67 21.45 2.92
C GLY A 81 -6.48 20.44 4.05
N PHE A 82 -6.18 19.18 3.73
CA PHE A 82 -5.81 18.16 4.71
C PHE A 82 -4.31 18.12 4.89
N ALA A 83 -3.83 18.31 6.13
CA ALA A 83 -2.41 18.28 6.45
C ALA A 83 -1.98 16.82 6.68
N VAL A 84 -1.74 16.10 5.58
CA VAL A 84 -1.46 14.66 5.57
C VAL A 84 -0.23 14.40 4.71
N TRP A 85 0.75 13.71 5.28
CA TRP A 85 2.00 13.31 4.63
C TRP A 85 2.12 11.79 4.52
N ALA A 86 3.14 11.35 3.78
CA ALA A 86 3.49 9.94 3.69
C ALA A 86 3.76 9.34 5.09
N GLY A 87 3.20 8.17 5.33
CA GLY A 87 3.23 7.45 6.62
C GLY A 87 2.05 7.78 7.53
N ASP A 88 1.41 8.94 7.39
CA ASP A 88 0.35 9.38 8.30
C ASP A 88 -0.88 8.48 8.27
N LEU A 89 -1.20 7.93 7.10
CA LEU A 89 -2.35 7.05 6.89
C LEU A 89 -2.02 5.57 7.13
N GLY A 90 -0.82 5.31 7.64
CA GLY A 90 -0.36 4.00 8.08
C GLY A 90 0.02 3.07 6.93
N GLU A 91 0.34 3.57 5.74
CA GLU A 91 1.00 2.79 4.70
C GLU A 91 2.42 2.41 5.08
N ASN A 92 2.84 1.26 4.59
CA ASN A 92 4.24 0.84 4.64
C ASN A 92 5.03 1.35 3.44
N VAL A 93 4.39 1.42 2.27
CA VAL A 93 5.04 1.84 1.03
C VAL A 93 4.21 2.94 0.40
N THR A 94 4.83 4.10 0.20
CA THR A 94 4.27 5.15 -0.65
C THR A 94 4.84 5.00 -2.05
N THR A 95 3.98 4.91 -3.04
CA THR A 95 4.32 4.75 -4.46
C THR A 95 4.15 6.08 -5.20
N ARG A 96 4.78 6.24 -6.37
CA ARG A 96 4.59 7.40 -7.25
C ARG A 96 4.66 6.96 -8.70
N GLY A 97 3.87 7.58 -9.57
CA GLY A 97 3.90 7.33 -11.02
C GLY A 97 3.20 6.03 -11.41
N ILE A 98 2.24 5.57 -10.61
CA ILE A 98 1.49 4.34 -10.85
C ILE A 98 0.02 4.55 -10.46
N ASP A 99 -0.90 4.16 -11.33
CA ASP A 99 -2.33 4.10 -11.00
C ASP A 99 -2.61 2.83 -10.19
N LEU A 100 -2.21 2.88 -8.91
CA LEU A 100 -2.23 1.75 -7.99
C LEU A 100 -3.64 1.15 -7.81
N LEU A 101 -4.68 1.97 -7.88
CA LEU A 101 -6.07 1.55 -7.66
C LEU A 101 -6.71 0.90 -8.89
N ALA A 102 -6.21 1.22 -10.08
CA ALA A 102 -6.66 0.59 -11.33
C ALA A 102 -6.02 -0.78 -11.57
N LEU A 103 -5.01 -1.17 -10.79
CA LEU A 103 -4.37 -2.47 -10.94
C LEU A 103 -5.33 -3.62 -10.59
N PRO A 104 -5.27 -4.74 -11.32
CA PRO A 104 -6.06 -5.92 -11.00
C PRO A 104 -5.70 -6.56 -9.64
N THR A 105 -6.68 -7.22 -9.02
CA THR A 105 -6.42 -8.16 -7.91
C THR A 105 -5.46 -9.26 -8.37
N GLY A 106 -4.46 -9.57 -7.55
CA GLY A 106 -3.42 -10.56 -7.88
C GLY A 106 -2.25 -9.99 -8.70
N THR A 107 -2.26 -8.69 -9.01
CA THR A 107 -1.07 -8.03 -9.59
C THR A 107 0.11 -8.17 -8.64
N ARG A 108 1.27 -8.52 -9.19
CA ARG A 108 2.52 -8.57 -8.44
C ARG A 108 3.33 -7.32 -8.68
N LEU A 109 3.76 -6.69 -7.59
CA LEU A 109 4.68 -5.56 -7.61
C LEU A 109 6.05 -6.05 -7.14
N HIS A 110 7.03 -5.87 -8.01
CA HIS A 110 8.44 -6.09 -7.73
C HIS A 110 9.02 -4.78 -7.23
N LEU A 111 9.41 -4.75 -5.97
CA LEU A 111 9.89 -3.59 -5.24
C LEU A 111 11.37 -3.79 -4.93
N GLY A 112 12.23 -2.95 -5.50
CA GLY A 112 13.68 -3.05 -5.32
C GLY A 112 14.45 -2.95 -6.63
N ASP A 113 15.70 -2.48 -6.53
CA ASP A 113 16.62 -2.42 -7.65
C ASP A 113 17.29 -3.80 -7.90
N PRO A 114 17.05 -4.45 -9.06
CA PRO A 114 17.68 -5.75 -9.37
C PRO A 114 19.20 -5.68 -9.54
N GLY A 115 19.79 -4.49 -9.68
CA GLY A 115 21.23 -4.28 -9.75
C GLY A 115 21.94 -4.18 -8.40
N ARG A 116 21.20 -4.19 -7.28
CA ARG A 116 21.76 -4.05 -5.93
C ARG A 116 22.37 -5.40 -5.49
N ALA A 117 23.71 -5.44 -5.42
CA ALA A 117 24.49 -6.69 -5.35
C ALA A 117 24.29 -7.57 -4.08
N ASP A 118 23.58 -7.10 -3.06
CA ASP A 118 23.45 -7.77 -1.75
C ASP A 118 21.98 -7.89 -1.27
N GLU A 119 21.00 -7.57 -2.13
CA GLU A 119 19.60 -7.51 -1.71
C GLU A 119 18.69 -8.14 -2.76
N SER A 120 17.82 -9.07 -2.32
CA SER A 120 16.77 -9.62 -3.16
C SER A 120 15.68 -8.57 -3.41
N VAL A 121 15.13 -8.58 -4.63
CA VAL A 121 13.94 -7.79 -4.98
C VAL A 121 12.75 -8.38 -4.24
N ALA A 122 12.02 -7.55 -3.49
CA ALA A 122 10.82 -8.00 -2.81
C ALA A 122 9.65 -8.11 -3.80
N VAL A 123 8.80 -9.13 -3.64
CA VAL A 123 7.60 -9.30 -4.46
C VAL A 123 6.38 -9.30 -3.56
N VAL A 124 5.44 -8.40 -3.84
CA VAL A 124 4.14 -8.35 -3.16
C VAL A 124 2.99 -8.59 -4.13
N GLU A 125 1.95 -9.28 -3.69
CA GLU A 125 0.73 -9.51 -4.46
C GLU A 125 -0.43 -8.68 -3.90
N LEU A 126 -1.09 -7.90 -4.76
CA LEU A 126 -2.21 -7.06 -4.37
C LEU A 126 -3.44 -7.92 -4.04
N THR A 127 -3.95 -7.79 -2.81
CA THR A 127 -5.10 -8.55 -2.33
C THR A 127 -6.41 -7.79 -2.42
N GLY A 128 -6.38 -6.46 -2.30
CA GLY A 128 -7.59 -5.65 -2.39
C GLY A 128 -7.44 -4.20 -1.93
N LEU A 129 -8.54 -3.46 -1.95
CA LEU A 129 -8.61 -2.07 -1.49
C LEU A 129 -8.64 -2.01 0.04
N ARG A 130 -7.89 -1.07 0.62
CA ARG A 130 -8.03 -0.73 2.03
C ARG A 130 -9.36 0.01 2.24
N ASN A 131 -10.16 -0.45 3.18
CA ASN A 131 -11.37 0.25 3.59
C ASN A 131 -11.04 1.49 4.45
N PRO A 132 -11.46 2.71 4.04
CA PRO A 132 -11.45 3.87 4.92
C PRO A 132 -12.23 3.59 6.21
N CYS A 133 -11.73 4.08 7.34
CA CYS A 133 -12.33 3.85 8.65
C CYS A 133 -12.31 5.12 9.51
N SER A 134 -13.04 5.11 10.62
CA SER A 134 -13.16 6.24 11.55
C SER A 134 -11.83 6.69 12.18
N GLN A 135 -10.74 5.92 12.06
CA GLN A 135 -9.42 6.39 12.46
C GLN A 135 -8.96 7.60 11.62
N LEU A 136 -9.36 7.69 10.35
CA LEU A 136 -9.06 8.85 9.51
C LEU A 136 -9.67 10.13 10.09
N ASP A 137 -10.96 10.10 10.45
CA ASP A 137 -11.62 11.28 11.02
C ASP A 137 -11.13 11.62 12.43
N ARG A 138 -10.60 10.63 13.17
CA ARG A 138 -9.90 10.88 14.45
C ARG A 138 -8.55 11.54 14.25
N PHE A 139 -7.86 11.25 13.15
CA PHE A 139 -6.61 11.92 12.78
C PHE A 139 -6.89 13.35 12.33
N GLN A 140 -7.79 13.53 11.36
CA GLN A 140 -8.25 14.83 10.92
C GLN A 140 -9.72 14.76 10.48
N ARG A 141 -10.58 15.60 11.05
CA ARG A 141 -12.02 15.60 10.78
C ARG A 141 -12.31 15.77 9.28
N GLY A 142 -13.12 14.86 8.71
CA GLY A 142 -13.55 14.91 7.31
C GLY A 142 -12.64 14.15 6.36
N LEU A 143 -11.48 13.69 6.84
CA LEU A 143 -10.49 12.96 6.04
C LEU A 143 -11.06 11.64 5.52
N MET A 144 -11.93 10.96 6.28
CA MET A 144 -12.56 9.73 5.77
C MET A 144 -13.34 10.00 4.49
N ALA A 145 -14.16 11.05 4.46
CA ALA A 145 -14.93 11.43 3.29
C ALA A 145 -14.02 11.87 2.13
N ALA A 146 -12.92 12.58 2.41
CA ALA A 146 -11.97 13.01 1.39
C ALA A 146 -11.24 11.84 0.69
N THR A 147 -11.12 10.68 1.36
CA THR A 147 -10.58 9.45 0.74
C THR A 147 -11.62 8.66 -0.07
N LEU A 148 -12.85 9.15 -0.21
CA LEU A 148 -13.88 8.56 -1.04
C LEU A 148 -14.08 9.43 -2.29
N GLY A 149 -14.25 8.78 -3.44
CA GLY A 149 -14.52 9.43 -4.72
C GLY A 149 -15.62 8.73 -5.49
N ARG A 150 -15.90 9.22 -6.71
CA ARG A 150 -16.77 8.55 -7.67
C ARG A 150 -16.06 8.41 -9.02
N ASP A 151 -16.25 7.27 -9.66
CA ASP A 151 -15.79 7.07 -11.04
C ASP A 151 -16.74 7.76 -12.05
N ALA A 152 -16.38 7.71 -13.33
CA ALA A 152 -17.17 8.30 -14.42
C ALA A 152 -18.60 7.74 -14.53
N ARG A 153 -18.87 6.57 -13.93
CA ARG A 153 -20.19 5.92 -13.89
C ARG A 153 -20.91 6.16 -12.56
N GLY A 154 -20.36 7.01 -11.68
CA GLY A 154 -20.89 7.32 -10.37
C GLY A 154 -20.61 6.25 -9.30
N GLY A 155 -19.85 5.21 -9.61
CA GLY A 155 -19.47 4.13 -8.69
C GLY A 155 -18.52 4.61 -7.61
N LEU A 156 -18.62 4.05 -6.40
CA LEU A 156 -17.79 4.45 -5.26
C LEU A 156 -16.33 4.04 -5.46
N VAL A 157 -15.42 5.01 -5.38
CA VAL A 157 -13.96 4.79 -5.40
C VAL A 157 -13.42 4.96 -3.98
N ARG A 158 -12.67 3.97 -3.49
CA ARG A 158 -11.94 4.05 -2.22
C ARG A 158 -10.49 4.37 -2.52
N LYS A 159 -10.07 5.58 -2.20
CA LYS A 159 -8.73 6.06 -2.54
C LYS A 159 -7.67 5.73 -1.50
N ALA A 160 -8.06 5.15 -0.36
CA ALA A 160 -7.17 4.94 0.77
C ALA A 160 -6.15 3.79 0.61
N GLY A 161 -5.73 3.48 -0.62
CA GLY A 161 -4.66 2.53 -0.90
C GLY A 161 -5.11 1.08 -1.04
N VAL A 162 -4.11 0.21 -1.18
CA VAL A 162 -4.28 -1.22 -1.41
C VAL A 162 -3.56 -2.01 -0.33
N MET A 163 -4.06 -3.22 -0.06
CA MET A 163 -3.39 -4.19 0.78
C MET A 163 -2.70 -5.22 -0.11
N ALA A 164 -1.62 -5.78 0.40
CA ALA A 164 -0.87 -6.83 -0.26
C ALA A 164 -0.34 -7.87 0.73
N ILE A 165 0.07 -9.02 0.17
CA ILE A 165 0.84 -10.05 0.85
C ILE A 165 2.25 -10.12 0.24
N VAL A 166 3.23 -10.53 1.04
CA VAL A 166 4.62 -10.71 0.57
C VAL A 166 4.79 -12.13 0.04
N LEU A 167 5.14 -12.24 -1.24
CA LEU A 167 5.47 -13.51 -1.90
C LEU A 167 6.95 -13.84 -1.79
N GLU A 168 7.81 -12.83 -1.99
CA GLU A 168 9.27 -12.99 -1.93
C GLU A 168 9.86 -11.91 -1.03
N SER A 169 10.77 -12.33 -0.14
CA SER A 169 11.43 -11.43 0.79
C SER A 169 12.44 -10.53 0.07
N GLY A 170 12.60 -9.31 0.56
CA GLY A 170 13.55 -8.35 0.00
C GLY A 170 13.60 -7.06 0.79
N GLU A 171 14.59 -6.22 0.49
CA GLU A 171 14.65 -4.87 1.03
C GLU A 171 14.00 -3.88 0.07
N VAL A 172 13.31 -2.88 0.64
CA VAL A 172 12.67 -1.81 -0.13
C VAL A 172 13.10 -0.47 0.43
N ARG A 173 13.51 0.43 -0.46
CA ARG A 173 14.04 1.78 -0.15
C ARG A 173 13.31 2.84 -0.95
N ALA A 174 13.35 4.07 -0.46
CA ALA A 174 12.95 5.22 -1.27
C ALA A 174 13.82 5.29 -2.55
N GLY A 175 13.17 5.55 -3.68
CA GLY A 175 13.79 5.60 -5.00
C GLY A 175 13.80 4.27 -5.76
N ASP A 176 13.48 3.14 -5.12
CA ASP A 176 13.45 1.85 -5.81
C ASP A 176 12.43 1.84 -6.95
N PRO A 177 12.75 1.23 -8.10
CA PRO A 177 11.80 1.05 -9.18
C PRO A 177 10.68 0.09 -8.74
N ILE A 178 9.49 0.30 -9.32
CA ILE A 178 8.38 -0.63 -9.19
C ILE A 178 8.13 -1.26 -10.56
N ARG A 179 8.38 -2.56 -10.68
CA ARG A 179 7.97 -3.33 -11.86
C ARG A 179 6.64 -4.01 -11.59
N ILE A 180 5.72 -3.84 -12.53
CA ILE A 180 4.34 -4.34 -12.44
C ILE A 180 4.25 -5.63 -13.26
N GLU A 181 3.74 -6.69 -12.65
CA GLU A 181 3.43 -7.97 -13.29
C GLU A 181 1.93 -8.26 -13.13
N PRO A 182 1.14 -8.17 -14.21
CA PRO A 182 -0.30 -8.48 -14.16
C PRO A 182 -0.56 -9.93 -13.74
N PRO A 183 -1.71 -10.22 -13.09
CA PRO A 183 -2.07 -11.59 -12.78
C PRO A 183 -2.32 -12.41 -14.05
N PRO A 184 -2.12 -13.74 -14.01
CA PRO A 184 -2.55 -14.60 -15.11
C PRO A 184 -4.09 -14.61 -15.22
N GLY A 185 -4.60 -14.72 -16.45
CA GLY A 185 -6.03 -14.82 -16.73
C GLY A 185 -6.74 -13.47 -16.87
N GLU A 186 -8.07 -13.49 -16.71
CA GLU A 186 -8.90 -12.29 -16.88
C GLU A 186 -8.70 -11.31 -15.70
N PRO A 187 -8.36 -10.03 -15.97
CA PRO A 187 -8.19 -9.03 -14.93
C PRO A 187 -9.47 -8.80 -14.13
N ARG A 188 -9.38 -8.92 -12.80
CA ARG A 188 -10.48 -8.60 -11.89
C ARG A 188 -10.16 -7.35 -11.08
N PRO A 189 -11.08 -6.38 -10.94
CA PRO A 189 -10.83 -5.15 -10.19
C PRO A 189 -10.61 -5.46 -8.70
N LEU A 190 -9.79 -4.66 -8.04
CA LEU A 190 -9.58 -4.73 -6.59
C LEU A 190 -10.91 -4.54 -5.85
N GLN A 191 -11.20 -5.44 -4.92
CA GLN A 191 -12.35 -5.35 -4.02
C GLN A 191 -11.89 -4.98 -2.60
N PRO A 192 -12.76 -4.41 -1.77
CA PRO A 192 -12.40 -4.11 -0.39
C PRO A 192 -12.08 -5.38 0.39
N VAL A 193 -10.93 -5.38 1.07
CA VAL A 193 -10.48 -6.52 1.90
C VAL A 193 -10.46 -6.24 3.37
#